data_AF-A0A1H1YT56-F1
#
_entry.id   AF-A0A1H1YT56-F1
#
_cell.length_a   1.000
_cell.length_b   1.000
_cell.length_c   1.000
_cell.angle_alpha   90.00
_cell.angle_beta   90.00
_cell.angle_gamma   90.00
#
_symmetry.space_group_name_H-M   'P 1'
#
loop_
_entity.id
_entity.type
_entity.pdbx_description
1 polymer ?
#
loop_
_entity_poly.entity_id
_entity_poly.type
_entity_poly.pdbx_seq_one_letter_code
_entity_poly.pdbx_strand_id
1 'polypeptide(L)'
;MISVNDRNIAGYEGWRNSTPASGDMAGLPEETVTVNTRAGQVVDVFNRAKNSTLISDVDYTPVANATWPANSVIIIDTAFGQIIEDFLVYEQGSPLD
;
A
#
# COMPACT_ATOMS: atom_id res chain seq x y z
N MET A 1 14.76 -10.92 12.31
CA MET A 1 13.54 -10.27 11.80
C MET A 1 13.79 -9.89 10.35
N ILE A 2 12.83 -10.13 9.46
CA ILE A 2 12.84 -9.59 8.09
C ILE A 2 12.18 -8.21 8.18
N SER A 3 12.88 -7.16 7.73
CA SER A 3 12.38 -5.78 7.76
C SER A 3 11.10 -5.68 6.93
N VAL A 4 10.16 -4.82 7.32
CA VAL A 4 8.94 -4.54 6.52
C VAL A 4 9.29 -4.09 5.10
N ASN A 5 10.46 -3.47 4.90
CA ASN A 5 10.95 -3.08 3.58
C ASN A 5 11.30 -4.26 2.66
N ASP A 6 11.58 -5.44 3.23
CA ASP A 6 12.01 -6.64 2.52
C ASP A 6 10.92 -7.73 2.49
N ARG A 7 9.72 -7.43 3.02
CA ARG A 7 8.60 -8.39 3.03
C ARG A 7 7.92 -8.43 1.67
N ASN A 8 7.53 -9.62 1.24
CA ASN A 8 6.68 -9.76 0.08
C ASN A 8 5.26 -9.33 0.42
N ILE A 9 4.73 -8.32 -0.28
CA ILE A 9 3.43 -7.73 0.03
C ILE A 9 2.52 -7.87 -1.18
N ALA A 10 1.44 -8.62 -1.04
CA ALA A 10 0.53 -8.94 -2.15
C ALA A 10 1.24 -9.42 -3.44
N GLY A 11 2.40 -10.07 -3.29
CA GLY A 11 3.24 -10.53 -4.41
C GLY A 11 4.33 -9.55 -4.87
N TYR A 12 4.50 -8.39 -4.23
CA TYR A 12 5.55 -7.40 -4.52
C TYR A 12 6.78 -7.51 -3.62
N GLU A 13 7.94 -7.04 -4.09
CA GLU A 13 9.15 -6.84 -3.30
C GLU A 13 9.04 -5.58 -2.43
N GLY A 14 8.80 -5.76 -1.14
CA GLY A 14 8.64 -4.65 -0.21
C GLY A 14 7.37 -3.85 -0.48
N TRP A 15 7.11 -2.87 0.39
CA TRP A 15 5.89 -2.05 0.33
C TRP A 15 6.05 -0.79 -0.55
N ARG A 16 7.29 -0.39 -0.84
CA ARG A 16 7.61 0.82 -1.63
C ARG A 16 7.83 0.55 -3.11
N ASN A 17 8.10 -0.70 -3.48
CA ASN A 17 8.43 -1.04 -4.86
C ASN A 17 7.39 -2.02 -5.38
N SER A 18 6.55 -1.57 -6.30
CA SER A 18 5.50 -2.37 -6.94
C SER A 18 6.04 -3.40 -7.95
N THR A 19 7.27 -3.86 -7.71
CA THR A 19 7.98 -4.89 -8.47
C THR A 19 7.49 -6.26 -8.00
N PRO A 20 6.99 -7.13 -8.90
CA PRO A 20 6.58 -8.48 -8.52
C PRO A 20 7.76 -9.30 -8.01
N ALA A 21 7.64 -9.90 -6.82
CA ALA A 21 8.68 -10.75 -6.25
C ALA A 21 8.90 -12.06 -7.04
N SER A 22 7.88 -12.52 -7.78
CA SER A 22 7.97 -13.69 -8.67
C SER A 22 8.42 -13.31 -10.09
N GLY A 23 8.45 -12.02 -10.43
CA GLY A 23 8.52 -11.55 -11.82
C GLY A 23 7.23 -11.74 -12.63
N ASP A 24 6.18 -12.33 -12.05
CA ASP A 24 4.87 -12.51 -12.69
C ASP A 24 3.90 -11.43 -12.23
N MET A 25 3.27 -10.75 -13.19
CA MET A 25 2.31 -9.68 -12.94
C MET A 25 0.86 -10.18 -12.90
N ALA A 26 0.61 -11.46 -13.22
CA ALA A 26 -0.74 -12.00 -13.24
C ALA A 26 -1.41 -11.95 -11.85
N GLY A 27 -2.61 -11.38 -11.80
CA GLY A 27 -3.42 -11.31 -10.57
C GLY A 27 -2.96 -10.26 -9.55
N LEU A 28 -1.96 -9.45 -9.91
CA LEU A 28 -1.55 -8.31 -9.09
C LEU A 28 -2.51 -7.13 -9.26
N PRO A 29 -2.72 -6.31 -8.21
CA PRO A 29 -3.47 -5.07 -8.33
C PRO A 29 -2.94 -4.18 -9.46
N GLU A 30 -3.87 -3.65 -10.25
CA GLU A 30 -3.59 -2.63 -11.27
C GLU A 30 -3.26 -1.28 -10.63
N GLU A 31 -3.97 -0.94 -9.56
CA GLU A 31 -3.81 0.31 -8.85
C GLU A 31 -3.87 0.08 -7.34
N THR A 32 -2.90 0.63 -6.61
CA THR A 32 -2.87 0.60 -5.15
C THR A 32 -2.80 1.99 -4.55
N VAL A 33 -3.38 2.13 -3.36
CA VAL A 33 -3.26 3.33 -2.54
C VAL A 33 -2.78 2.95 -1.15
N THR A 34 -1.76 3.66 -0.69
CA THR A 34 -1.16 3.47 0.63
C THR A 34 -1.62 4.60 1.55
N VAL A 35 -2.23 4.24 2.68
CA VAL A 35 -2.83 5.21 3.60
C VAL A 35 -2.19 5.09 4.98
N ASN A 36 -1.78 6.22 5.55
CA ASN A 36 -1.46 6.32 6.97
C ASN A 36 -2.78 6.48 7.75
N THR A 37 -3.17 5.46 8.51
CA THR A 37 -4.46 5.41 9.22
C THR A 37 -4.52 6.36 10.41
N ARG A 38 -3.37 6.79 10.94
CA ARG A 38 -3.30 7.77 12.03
C ARG A 38 -3.67 9.17 11.55
N ALA A 39 -3.12 9.58 10.40
CA ALA A 39 -3.40 10.88 9.79
C ALA A 39 -4.64 10.87 8.88
N GLY A 40 -5.09 9.68 8.46
CA GLY A 40 -6.13 9.52 7.44
C GLY A 40 -5.68 10.01 6.06
N GLN A 41 -4.37 9.94 5.78
CA GLN A 41 -3.76 10.53 4.58
C GLN A 41 -3.20 9.47 3.66
N VAL A 42 -3.40 9.66 2.36
CA VAL A 42 -2.65 8.93 1.33
C VAL A 42 -1.20 9.37 1.40
N VAL A 43 -0.29 8.41 1.53
CA VAL A 43 1.15 8.64 1.56
C VAL A 43 1.87 8.15 0.31
N ASP A 44 1.24 7.23 -0.42
CA ASP A 44 1.76 6.73 -1.69
C ASP A 44 0.63 6.16 -2.56
N VAL A 45 0.86 6.09 -3.87
CA VAL A 45 -0.01 5.40 -4.82
C VAL A 45 0.82 4.70 -5.88
N PHE A 46 0.26 3.69 -6.53
CA PHE A 46 0.84 3.13 -7.72
C PHE A 46 -0.23 2.82 -8.76
N ASN A 47 0.01 3.25 -10.01
CA ASN A 47 -0.76 2.88 -11.18
C ASN A 47 0.12 2.06 -12.11
N ARG A 48 -0.20 0.78 -12.28
CA ARG A 48 0.57 -0.17 -13.09
C ARG A 48 0.44 0.09 -14.58
N ALA A 49 -0.77 0.35 -15.06
CA ALA A 49 -1.03 0.61 -16.48
C ALA A 49 -0.22 1.80 -17.00
N LYS A 50 0.03 2.80 -16.14
CA LYS A 50 0.85 3.99 -16.45
C LYS A 50 2.28 3.90 -15.94
N ASN A 51 2.59 2.91 -15.10
CA ASN A 51 3.83 2.82 -14.34
C ASN A 51 4.15 4.15 -13.60
N SER A 52 3.20 4.64 -12.81
CA SER A 52 3.22 5.97 -12.19
C SER A 52 2.93 5.91 -10.69
N THR A 53 3.56 6.79 -9.92
CA THR A 53 3.27 7.04 -8.50
C THR A 53 2.61 8.41 -8.27
N LEU A 54 2.12 9.04 -9.33
CA LEU A 54 1.41 10.32 -9.22
C LEU A 54 0.00 10.09 -8.68
N ILE A 55 -0.36 10.78 -7.59
CA ILE A 55 -1.71 10.73 -7.02
C ILE A 55 -2.79 11.03 -8.06
N SER A 56 -2.53 11.96 -8.99
CA SER A 56 -3.47 12.32 -10.07
C SER A 56 -3.71 11.19 -11.08
N ASP A 57 -2.90 10.15 -11.07
CA ASP A 57 -3.04 9.01 -11.96
C ASP A 57 -3.89 7.88 -11.38
N VAL A 58 -4.35 7.99 -10.13
CA VAL A 58 -5.22 7.02 -9.46
C VAL A 58 -6.53 7.71 -9.07
N ASP A 59 -7.66 7.23 -9.59
CA ASP A 59 -9.00 7.77 -9.28
C ASP A 59 -9.63 7.03 -8.09
N TYR A 60 -8.93 7.06 -6.95
CA TYR A 60 -9.38 6.42 -5.72
C TYR A 60 -9.22 7.37 -4.54
N THR A 61 -10.34 7.69 -3.88
CA THR A 61 -10.35 8.46 -2.64
C THR A 61 -10.64 7.51 -1.47
N PRO A 62 -9.68 7.25 -0.58
CA PRO A 62 -9.92 6.41 0.58
C PRO A 62 -10.95 7.04 1.50
N VAL A 63 -11.98 6.27 1.86
CA VAL A 63 -12.93 6.65 2.92
C VAL A 63 -12.44 6.04 4.22
N ALA A 64 -12.07 6.89 5.18
CA ALA A 64 -11.62 6.43 6.48
C ALA A 64 -12.66 5.50 7.11
N ASN A 65 -12.22 4.30 7.48
CA ASN A 65 -13.08 3.27 8.05
C ASN A 65 -12.67 3.03 9.51
N ALA A 66 -13.66 3.01 10.41
CA ALA A 66 -13.44 2.78 11.84
C ALA A 66 -12.83 1.41 12.15
N THR A 67 -12.86 0.46 11.21
CA THR A 67 -12.22 -0.86 11.35
C THR A 67 -10.77 -0.89 10.92
N TRP A 68 -10.21 0.20 10.39
CA TRP A 68 -8.79 0.23 10.02
C TRP A 68 -7.90 0.13 11.26
N PRO A 69 -6.77 -0.61 11.16
CA PRO A 69 -5.83 -0.70 12.26
C PRO A 69 -5.27 0.69 12.59
N ALA A 70 -5.32 1.07 13.86
CA ALA A 70 -4.83 2.37 14.31
C ALA A 70 -3.29 2.39 14.33
N ASN A 71 -2.70 3.55 14.00
CA ASN A 71 -1.24 3.74 13.95
C ASN A 71 -0.55 2.79 12.96
N SER A 72 -1.19 2.59 11.80
CA SER A 72 -0.69 1.72 10.75
C SER A 72 -0.56 2.47 9.42
N VAL A 73 0.19 1.85 8.53
CA VAL A 73 0.00 2.03 7.10
C VAL A 73 -0.77 0.83 6.57
N ILE A 74 -1.76 1.10 5.73
CA ILE A 74 -2.51 0.08 4.99
C ILE A 74 -2.28 0.27 3.50
N ILE A 75 -2.28 -0.84 2.75
CA ILE A 75 -2.24 -0.83 1.30
C ILE A 75 -3.57 -1.38 0.81
N ILE A 76 -4.20 -0.64 -0.10
CA ILE A 76 -5.53 -0.94 -0.62
C ILE A 76 -5.43 -1.26 -2.10
N ASP A 77 -6.00 -2.38 -2.53
CA ASP A 77 -6.35 -2.62 -3.92
C ASP A 77 -7.60 -1.79 -4.26
N THR A 78 -7.43 -0.82 -5.15
CA THR A 78 -8.48 0.15 -5.51
C THR A 78 -9.61 -0.47 -6.32
N ALA A 79 -9.38 -1.58 -7.01
CA ALA A 79 -10.40 -2.25 -7.83
C ALA A 79 -11.54 -2.78 -6.95
N PHE A 80 -11.22 -3.21 -5.72
CA PHE A 80 -12.18 -3.79 -4.78
C PHE A 80 -12.31 -3.01 -3.46
N GLY A 81 -11.46 -2.00 -3.24
CA GLY A 81 -11.38 -1.27 -1.97
C GLY A 81 -10.92 -2.13 -0.80
N GLN A 82 -10.16 -3.20 -1.07
CA GLN A 82 -9.74 -4.18 -0.08
C GLN A 82 -8.34 -3.86 0.45
N ILE A 83 -8.16 -3.97 1.76
CA ILE A 83 -6.83 -3.94 2.37
C ILE A 83 -6.13 -5.24 2.01
N ILE A 84 -4.99 -5.14 1.33
CA ILE A 84 -4.16 -6.28 0.94
C ILE A 84 -2.94 -6.45 1.84
N GLU A 85 -2.60 -5.42 2.63
CA GLU A 85 -1.55 -5.47 3.66
C GLU A 85 -1.71 -4.34 4.68
N ASP A 86 -1.25 -4.58 5.90
CA ASP A 86 -1.12 -3.57 6.94
C ASP A 86 0.10 -3.78 7.84
N PHE A 87 0.68 -2.69 8.32
CA PHE A 87 1.74 -2.75 9.32
C PHE A 87 1.72 -1.54 10.24
N LEU A 88 2.05 -1.78 11.51
CA LEU A 88 2.18 -0.72 12.49
C LEU A 88 3.35 0.20 12.13
N VAL A 89 3.17 1.49 12.38
CA VAL A 89 4.20 2.51 12.20
C VAL A 89 4.41 3.30 13.49
N TYR A 90 5.65 3.75 13.69
CA TYR A 90 5.96 4.77 14.69
C TYR A 90 5.23 6.08 14.39
N GLU A 91 5.24 6.99 15.36
CA GLU A 91 4.61 8.30 15.21
C GLU A 91 5.11 9.07 13.98
N GLN A 92 6.38 8.88 13.61
CA GLN A 92 7.03 9.53 12.48
C GLN A 92 6.70 8.86 11.12
N GLY A 93 5.92 7.78 11.12
CA GLY A 93 5.49 7.05 9.91
C GLY A 93 6.43 5.93 9.46
N SER A 94 7.53 5.69 10.17
CA SER A 94 8.42 4.56 9.90
C SER A 94 7.80 3.24 10.38
N PRO A 95 7.91 2.13 9.61
CA PRO A 95 7.46 0.80 10.07
C PRO A 95 8.07 0.38 11.41
N LEU A 96 7.28 -0.30 12.23
CA LEU A 96 7.75 -1.06 13.38
C LEU A 96 8.29 -2.42 12.89
N ASP A 97 9.61 -2.62 12.97
CA ASP A 97 10.29 -3.88 12.62
C ASP A 97 10.27 -4.92 13.76
#